data_AF-A0A0W1R2V6-F1
#
_entry.id   AF-A0A0W1R2V6-F1
#
_cell.length_a   1.000
_cell.length_b   1.000
_cell.length_c   1.000
_cell.angle_alpha   90.00
_cell.angle_beta   90.00
_cell.angle_gamma   90.00
#
_symmetry.space_group_name_H-M   'P 1'
#
loop_
_entity.id
_entity.type
_entity.pdbx_description
1 polymer ?
#
loop_
_entity_poly.entity_id
_entity_poly.type
_entity_poly.pdbx_seq_one_letter_code
_entity_poly.pdbx_strand_id
1 'polypeptide(L)'
;MYEQVQGRIDGDHRLLDHAGLPVSKGDHANLSFLNSLDLTDDEDLADSFAETSLGQLVDSSLRTEAATRAIQSSHSTALSYLVGVTQQDLDASSLTLPLRLIDELENGGGLTTITGAGNPNTGKTNTMFLLNGDLARAYWGDDLLVISNVGTWDGADIVVRSMYDLMDVLLTHRDRPKTVTIDEGSTHFDARTYRREVASQWTPAIKRFSKLGVESVGAIGHTGKDVHPEQKRLSTLSFYKTAQDEVTFYRDWPDDADKPTGELFGGSLVNLEPTLEKYDPDDAAPWAWDLPSDLFQEQFEDWEEFHELLIDSGTTI
;
A
#
# COMPACT_ATOMS: atom_id res chain seq x y z
N MET A 1 -4.61 40.40 30.55
CA MET A 1 -3.92 41.41 31.37
C MET A 1 -3.06 40.71 32.43
N TYR A 2 -2.09 39.91 31.98
CA TYR A 2 -0.98 39.33 32.78
C TYR A 2 0.23 38.98 31.89
N GLU A 3 0.30 39.55 30.69
CA GLU A 3 1.28 39.21 29.63
C GLU A 3 1.95 40.49 29.13
N GLN A 4 2.26 41.39 30.07
CA GLN A 4 2.91 42.68 29.83
C GLN A 4 4.09 42.92 30.79
N VAL A 5 4.66 41.86 31.37
CA VAL A 5 5.74 41.97 32.38
C VAL A 5 7.06 41.32 31.95
N GLN A 6 7.13 40.61 30.82
CA GLN A 6 8.42 40.23 30.23
C GLN A 6 8.56 40.89 28.86
N GLY A 7 9.37 41.96 28.82
CA GLY A 7 9.60 42.77 27.64
C GLY A 7 10.27 41.99 26.51
N ARG A 8 9.46 41.40 25.64
CA ARG A 8 9.78 41.16 24.22
C ARG A 8 8.75 41.91 23.39
N ILE A 9 8.99 43.21 23.20
CA ILE A 9 8.33 44.05 22.19
C ILE A 9 9.29 44.19 21.01
N ASP A 10 9.71 43.04 20.48
CA ASP A 10 10.25 42.91 19.13
C ASP A 10 9.52 41.71 18.55
N GLY A 11 8.40 42.01 17.90
CA GLY A 11 7.51 41.03 17.32
C GLY A 11 8.18 40.33 16.15
N ASP A 12 8.87 39.23 16.44
CA ASP A 12 9.10 38.21 15.43
C ASP A 12 7.72 37.62 15.12
N HIS A 13 7.13 38.01 14.00
CA HIS A 13 5.91 37.41 13.46
C HIS A 13 6.18 35.98 12.95
N ARG A 14 6.99 35.20 13.67
CA ARG A 14 7.06 33.76 13.47
C ARG A 14 5.75 33.18 13.96
N LEU A 15 4.97 32.76 12.98
CA LEU A 15 3.89 31.82 13.22
C LEU A 15 4.48 30.65 14.02
N LEU A 16 3.81 30.24 15.10
CA LEU A 16 4.20 29.05 15.85
C LEU A 16 4.28 27.87 14.88
N ASP A 17 5.20 26.93 15.06
CA ASP A 17 5.45 25.88 14.06
C ASP A 17 4.24 24.98 13.77
N HIS A 18 3.28 24.93 14.70
CA HIS A 18 1.99 24.23 14.56
C HIS A 18 0.86 25.08 13.98
N ALA A 19 1.10 26.37 13.71
CA ALA A 19 0.11 27.30 13.18
C ALA A 19 -0.21 26.95 11.71
N GLY A 20 -1.37 26.34 11.51
CA GLY A 20 -1.84 25.85 10.19
C GLY A 20 -2.08 24.35 10.14
N LEU A 21 -1.70 23.60 11.17
CA LEU A 21 -2.06 22.18 11.26
C LEU A 21 -3.58 22.02 11.47
N PRO A 22 -4.29 21.18 10.69
CA PRO A 22 -5.71 20.93 10.84
C PRO A 22 -5.99 19.97 12.01
N VAL A 23 -5.50 20.33 13.21
CA VAL A 23 -5.68 19.60 14.46
C VAL A 23 -6.86 20.16 15.26
N SER A 24 -7.31 19.44 16.28
CA SER A 24 -8.42 19.91 17.11
C SER A 24 -8.05 21.20 17.86
N LYS A 25 -9.05 22.00 18.26
CA LYS A 25 -8.80 23.20 19.10
C LYS A 25 -8.09 22.86 20.41
N GLY A 26 -8.30 21.66 20.94
CA GLY A 26 -7.62 21.19 22.15
C GLY A 26 -6.13 20.94 21.91
N ASP A 27 -5.81 20.26 20.82
CA ASP A 27 -4.41 19.95 20.46
C ASP A 27 -3.64 21.23 20.13
N HIS A 28 -4.29 22.16 19.41
CA HIS A 28 -3.70 23.47 19.12
C HIS A 28 -3.40 24.26 20.41
N ALA A 29 -4.28 24.20 21.42
CA ALA A 29 -4.05 24.86 22.71
C ALA A 29 -2.90 24.20 23.50
N ASN A 30 -2.83 22.87 23.50
CA ASN A 30 -1.77 22.11 24.16
C ASN A 30 -0.39 22.38 23.52
N LEU A 31 -0.30 22.39 22.19
CA LEU A 31 0.94 22.72 21.48
C LEU A 31 1.37 24.17 21.70
N SER A 32 0.41 25.10 21.75
CA SER A 32 0.71 26.49 22.07
C SER A 32 1.26 26.64 23.49
N PHE A 33 0.72 25.88 24.45
CA PHE A 33 1.26 25.82 25.81
C PHE A 33 2.67 25.20 25.84
N LEU A 34 2.88 24.07 25.17
CA LEU A 34 4.19 23.40 25.14
C LEU A 34 5.28 24.25 24.47
N ASN A 35 4.94 24.94 23.38
CA ASN A 35 5.85 25.89 22.70
C ASN A 35 6.04 27.21 23.46
N SER A 36 5.23 27.49 24.49
CA SER A 36 5.44 28.63 25.40
C SER A 36 6.36 28.30 26.58
N LEU A 37 6.75 27.02 26.74
CA LEU A 37 7.70 26.61 27.77
C LEU A 37 9.10 27.08 27.34
N ASP A 38 9.67 27.98 28.13
CA ASP A 38 11.04 28.45 27.95
C ASP A 38 11.99 27.33 28.39
N LEU A 39 12.61 26.64 27.42
CA LEU A 39 13.54 25.52 27.67
C LEU A 39 15.01 26.00 27.73
N THR A 40 15.24 27.30 27.59
CA THR A 40 16.58 27.91 27.43
C THR A 40 17.40 28.06 28.72
N ASP A 41 16.91 27.56 29.86
CA ASP A 41 17.61 27.69 31.16
C ASP A 41 18.77 26.69 31.34
N ASP A 42 19.00 25.80 30.36
CA ASP A 42 20.09 24.83 30.34
C ASP A 42 20.81 24.92 28.98
N GLU A 43 22.13 25.20 28.96
CA GLU A 43 22.92 25.42 27.73
C GLU A 43 22.99 24.18 26.80
N ASP A 44 22.52 23.02 27.28
CA ASP A 44 22.44 21.76 26.55
C ASP A 44 21.01 21.41 26.07
N LEU A 45 20.00 22.25 26.31
CA LEU A 45 18.61 22.03 25.89
C LEU A 45 18.24 22.85 24.65
N ALA A 46 17.32 22.31 23.85
CA ALA A 46 16.87 22.89 22.60
C ALA A 46 16.12 24.22 22.82
N ASP A 47 16.22 25.15 21.86
CA ASP A 47 15.71 26.54 22.00
C ASP A 47 14.17 26.59 22.01
N SER A 48 13.50 25.50 21.63
CA SER A 48 12.05 25.36 21.69
C SER A 48 11.62 23.91 21.95
N PHE A 49 10.39 23.72 22.46
CA PHE A 49 9.82 22.38 22.62
C PHE A 49 9.81 21.60 21.29
N ALA A 50 9.53 22.28 20.18
CA ALA A 50 9.52 21.68 18.83
C ALA A 50 10.87 21.06 18.42
N GLU A 51 11.99 21.60 18.91
CA GLU A 51 13.33 21.10 18.62
C GLU A 51 13.74 19.91 19.51
N THR A 52 13.01 19.65 20.59
CA THR A 52 13.27 18.48 21.44
C THR A 52 12.90 17.18 20.71
N SER A 53 13.54 16.06 21.05
CA SER A 53 13.20 14.75 20.47
C SER A 53 11.74 14.35 20.72
N LEU A 54 11.15 14.78 21.84
CA LEU A 54 9.74 14.57 22.13
C LEU A 54 8.84 15.50 21.29
N GLY A 55 9.23 16.76 21.10
CA GLY A 55 8.52 17.70 20.25
C GLY A 55 8.50 17.26 18.78
N GLN A 56 9.63 16.79 18.26
CA GLN A 56 9.72 16.21 16.91
C GLN A 56 8.81 14.99 16.73
N LEU A 57 8.71 14.13 17.77
CA LEU A 57 7.87 12.94 17.74
C LEU A 57 6.38 13.28 17.82
N VAL A 58 6.01 14.26 18.66
CA VAL A 58 4.64 14.78 18.78
C VAL A 58 4.22 15.50 17.48
N ASP A 59 5.08 16.33 16.90
CA ASP A 59 4.82 17.04 15.65
C ASP A 59 4.67 16.06 14.48
N SER A 60 5.55 15.06 14.37
CA SER A 60 5.45 13.98 13.38
C SER A 60 4.13 13.20 13.50
N SER A 61 3.74 12.82 14.71
CA SER A 61 2.48 12.12 14.97
C SER A 61 1.26 12.97 14.58
N LEU A 62 1.28 14.27 14.90
CA LEU A 62 0.16 15.18 14.62
C LEU A 62 0.05 15.55 13.14
N ARG A 63 1.18 15.70 12.44
CA ARG A 63 1.22 15.90 10.98
C ARG A 63 0.71 14.68 10.25
N THR A 64 1.08 13.49 10.71
CA THR A 64 0.57 12.22 10.17
C THR A 64 -0.93 12.13 10.39
N GLU A 65 -1.43 12.37 11.60
CA GLU A 65 -2.87 12.34 11.89
C GLU A 65 -3.66 13.43 11.14
N ALA A 66 -3.06 14.60 10.93
CA ALA A 66 -3.62 15.68 10.12
C ALA A 66 -3.67 15.31 8.62
N ALA A 67 -2.61 14.70 8.10
CA ALA A 67 -2.57 14.18 6.73
C ALA A 67 -3.59 13.07 6.53
N THR A 68 -3.67 12.12 7.46
CA THR A 68 -4.69 11.05 7.46
C THR A 68 -6.11 11.63 7.49
N ARG A 69 -6.37 12.66 8.32
CA ARG A 69 -7.68 13.34 8.34
C ARG A 69 -7.98 14.15 7.07
N ALA A 70 -6.97 14.75 6.44
CA ALA A 70 -7.11 15.46 5.17
C ALA A 70 -7.41 14.52 4.01
N ILE A 71 -6.81 13.32 4.02
CA ILE A 71 -7.12 12.22 3.10
C ILE A 71 -8.56 11.74 3.31
N GLN A 72 -8.96 11.50 4.57
CA GLN A 72 -10.32 11.07 4.96
C GLN A 72 -11.43 12.10 4.63
N SER A 73 -11.09 13.35 4.34
CA SER A 73 -12.08 14.40 4.04
C SER A 73 -12.25 14.71 2.54
N SER A 74 -11.71 13.86 1.66
CA SER A 74 -11.90 13.92 0.19
C SER A 74 -11.71 15.32 -0.41
N HIS A 75 -10.69 16.05 0.00
CA HIS A 75 -10.36 17.33 -0.61
C HIS A 75 -9.20 17.16 -1.61
N SER A 76 -9.56 16.96 -2.87
CA SER A 76 -8.66 17.02 -4.04
C SER A 76 -7.84 18.32 -4.12
N THR A 77 -8.30 19.38 -3.45
CA THR A 77 -7.60 20.66 -3.30
C THR A 77 -6.47 20.61 -2.26
N ALA A 78 -6.53 19.73 -1.25
CA ALA A 78 -5.46 19.55 -0.26
C ALA A 78 -4.23 18.87 -0.88
N LEU A 79 -4.44 17.93 -1.82
CA LEU A 79 -3.36 17.38 -2.65
C LEU A 79 -2.73 18.45 -3.55
N SER A 80 -3.52 19.38 -4.11
CA SER A 80 -2.99 20.51 -4.89
C SER A 80 -2.26 21.56 -4.03
N TYR A 81 -2.63 21.71 -2.75
CA TYR A 81 -1.94 22.60 -1.81
C TYR A 81 -0.63 21.98 -1.28
N LEU A 82 -0.58 20.66 -1.07
CA LEU A 82 0.65 19.94 -0.76
C LEU A 82 1.69 20.03 -1.90
N VAL A 83 1.22 20.16 -3.14
CA VAL A 83 2.07 20.29 -4.35
C VAL A 83 2.35 21.76 -4.72
N GLY A 84 1.73 22.73 -4.03
CA GLY A 84 1.86 24.15 -4.36
C GLY A 84 2.01 25.05 -3.14
N VAL A 85 3.25 25.55 -2.93
CA VAL A 85 3.68 26.64 -2.01
C VAL A 85 3.95 26.16 -0.57
N THR A 86 5.15 26.16 0.02
CA THR A 86 6.42 26.88 -0.24
C THR A 86 7.63 26.04 0.14
N GLN A 87 8.73 26.25 -0.61
CA GLN A 87 10.11 26.03 -0.20
C GLN A 87 10.36 26.54 1.22
N GLN A 88 10.61 25.65 2.17
CA GLN A 88 11.68 25.73 3.17
C GLN A 88 11.62 24.46 4.05
N ASP A 89 12.65 23.63 3.88
CA ASP A 89 13.11 22.55 4.76
C ASP A 89 12.13 21.42 5.13
N LEU A 90 11.38 20.93 4.14
CA LEU A 90 10.93 19.53 4.12
C LEU A 90 11.89 18.75 3.24
N ASP A 91 12.49 17.68 3.76
CA ASP A 91 13.34 16.78 2.98
C ASP A 91 12.50 16.22 1.83
N ALA A 92 12.66 16.79 0.63
CA ALA A 92 11.77 16.61 -0.51
C ALA A 92 11.67 15.14 -0.98
N SER A 93 12.55 14.26 -0.47
CA SER A 93 12.54 12.81 -0.65
C SER A 93 11.32 12.12 -0.03
N SER A 94 10.86 12.58 1.14
CA SER A 94 9.83 11.91 1.96
C SER A 94 8.44 11.89 1.30
N LEU A 95 8.01 12.99 0.67
CA LEU A 95 6.74 13.04 -0.08
C LEU A 95 6.88 12.52 -1.52
N THR A 96 8.07 12.62 -2.10
CA THR A 96 8.29 12.21 -3.49
C THR A 96 8.18 10.70 -3.66
N LEU A 97 8.62 9.92 -2.68
CA LEU A 97 8.62 8.46 -2.78
C LEU A 97 7.19 7.86 -2.82
N PRO A 98 6.27 8.19 -1.89
CA PRO A 98 4.88 7.73 -1.98
C PRO A 98 4.21 8.11 -3.31
N LEU A 99 4.43 9.32 -3.82
CA LEU A 99 3.88 9.75 -5.10
C LEU A 99 4.43 8.95 -6.29
N ARG A 100 5.72 8.60 -6.26
CA ARG A 100 6.33 7.74 -7.27
C ARG A 100 5.85 6.29 -7.19
N LEU A 101 5.61 5.78 -5.99
CA LEU A 101 5.01 4.46 -5.80
C LEU A 101 3.57 4.43 -6.31
N ILE A 102 2.80 5.49 -6.08
CA ILE A 102 1.45 5.66 -6.62
C ILE A 102 1.48 5.72 -8.16
N ASP A 103 2.42 6.44 -8.78
CA ASP A 103 2.57 6.48 -10.24
C ASP A 103 2.85 5.09 -10.84
N GLU A 104 3.71 4.29 -10.19
CA GLU A 104 3.95 2.90 -10.59
C GLU A 104 2.74 1.98 -10.32
N LEU A 105 1.92 2.27 -9.30
CA LEU A 105 0.66 1.56 -9.03
C LEU A 105 -0.45 1.92 -10.03
N GLU A 106 -0.52 3.17 -10.48
CA GLU A 106 -1.47 3.62 -11.51
C GLU A 106 -1.17 2.96 -12.85
N ASN A 107 0.11 2.74 -13.18
CA ASN A 107 0.57 2.06 -14.40
C ASN A 107 -0.13 2.58 -15.68
N GLY A 108 -0.35 3.89 -15.75
CA GLY A 108 -1.04 4.57 -16.85
C GLY A 108 -2.50 4.11 -17.06
N GLY A 109 -3.17 3.65 -16.01
CA GLY A 109 -4.53 3.09 -16.04
C GLY A 109 -4.59 1.62 -16.47
N GLY A 110 -3.45 0.95 -16.59
CA GLY A 110 -3.37 -0.49 -16.80
C GLY A 110 -3.38 -1.26 -15.48
N LEU A 111 -3.70 -2.56 -15.52
CA LEU A 111 -3.57 -3.42 -14.35
C LEU A 111 -2.13 -3.45 -13.87
N THR A 112 -1.91 -3.13 -12.60
CA THR A 112 -0.61 -3.31 -11.95
C THR A 112 -0.50 -4.71 -11.38
N THR A 113 0.46 -5.50 -11.88
CA THR A 113 0.75 -6.82 -11.33
C THR A 113 2.01 -6.74 -10.48
N ILE A 114 1.83 -6.80 -9.17
CA ILE A 114 2.88 -6.71 -8.17
C ILE A 114 3.42 -8.11 -7.86
N THR A 115 4.73 -8.29 -7.97
CA THR A 115 5.39 -9.52 -7.49
C THR A 115 6.42 -9.17 -6.43
N GLY A 116 6.17 -9.62 -5.20
CA GLY A 116 7.08 -9.46 -4.08
C GLY A 116 7.85 -10.74 -3.80
N ALA A 117 9.18 -10.66 -3.67
CA ALA A 117 9.94 -11.77 -3.08
C ALA A 117 11.09 -11.27 -2.20
N GLY A 118 11.84 -12.19 -1.61
CA GLY A 118 12.88 -11.86 -0.64
C GLY A 118 12.92 -12.86 0.49
N ASN A 119 14.04 -12.91 1.21
CA ASN A 119 14.30 -13.95 2.21
C ASN A 119 13.14 -14.10 3.22
N PRO A 120 12.94 -15.27 3.82
CA PRO A 120 11.94 -15.45 4.88
C PRO A 120 12.07 -14.38 5.98
N ASN A 121 10.95 -13.95 6.55
CA ASN A 121 10.89 -12.96 7.65
C ASN A 121 11.48 -11.57 7.33
N THR A 122 11.50 -11.19 6.06
CA THR A 122 11.93 -9.84 5.63
C THR A 122 10.79 -8.82 5.61
N GLY A 123 9.53 -9.16 5.91
CA GLY A 123 8.42 -8.21 5.87
C GLY A 123 7.89 -7.92 4.45
N LYS A 124 7.93 -8.91 3.55
CA LYS A 124 7.34 -8.79 2.20
C LYS A 124 5.84 -8.52 2.24
N THR A 125 5.13 -9.23 3.10
CA THR A 125 3.69 -9.07 3.33
C THR A 125 3.37 -7.65 3.74
N ASN A 126 4.15 -7.08 4.68
CA ASN A 126 4.01 -5.69 5.09
C ASN A 126 4.12 -4.70 3.91
N THR A 127 5.14 -4.86 3.07
CA THR A 127 5.32 -4.01 1.89
C THR A 127 4.20 -4.20 0.88
N MET A 128 3.72 -5.42 0.66
CA MET A 128 2.58 -5.66 -0.24
C MET A 128 1.30 -4.99 0.29
N PHE A 129 1.05 -5.06 1.59
CA PHE A 129 -0.14 -4.44 2.22
C PHE A 129 -0.08 -2.92 2.20
N LEU A 130 1.11 -2.33 2.34
CA LEU A 130 1.32 -0.91 2.11
C LEU A 130 0.91 -0.52 0.68
N LEU A 131 1.34 -1.29 -0.33
CA LEU A 131 1.06 -0.98 -1.74
C LEU A 131 -0.41 -1.20 -2.11
N ASN A 132 -0.94 -2.40 -1.88
CA ASN A 132 -2.29 -2.82 -2.28
C ASN A 132 -3.39 -2.44 -1.29
N GLY A 133 -3.03 -1.97 -0.09
CA GLY A 133 -3.97 -1.50 0.92
C GLY A 133 -3.85 0.01 1.09
N ASP A 134 -2.83 0.47 1.79
CA ASP A 134 -2.76 1.85 2.26
C ASP A 134 -2.60 2.88 1.12
N LEU A 135 -1.59 2.69 0.26
CA LEU A 135 -1.35 3.58 -0.89
C LEU A 135 -2.47 3.45 -1.93
N ALA A 136 -2.97 2.23 -2.13
CA ALA A 136 -4.11 1.98 -3.00
C ALA A 136 -5.36 2.76 -2.54
N ARG A 137 -5.74 2.65 -1.26
CA ARG A 137 -6.86 3.42 -0.69
C ARG A 137 -6.61 4.91 -0.74
N ALA A 138 -5.38 5.36 -0.49
CA ALA A 138 -5.03 6.78 -0.59
C ALA A 138 -5.24 7.34 -2.01
N TYR A 139 -5.05 6.51 -3.05
CA TYR A 139 -5.18 6.91 -4.44
C TYR A 139 -6.60 6.71 -5.01
N TRP A 140 -7.15 5.49 -4.92
CA TRP A 140 -8.47 5.15 -5.47
C TRP A 140 -9.64 5.51 -4.53
N GLY A 141 -9.36 5.89 -3.28
CA GLY A 141 -10.34 6.36 -2.31
C GLY A 141 -11.12 5.25 -1.61
N ASP A 142 -12.12 5.66 -0.83
CA ASP A 142 -12.86 4.78 0.10
C ASP A 142 -13.77 3.74 -0.59
N ASP A 143 -14.05 3.89 -1.89
CA ASP A 143 -14.85 2.88 -2.63
C ASP A 143 -14.02 1.65 -3.03
N LEU A 144 -12.69 1.72 -2.91
CA LEU A 144 -11.79 0.61 -3.20
C LEU A 144 -12.09 -0.59 -2.30
N LEU A 145 -12.26 -1.75 -2.92
CA LEU A 145 -12.33 -3.05 -2.24
C LEU A 145 -10.96 -3.71 -2.20
N VAL A 146 -10.45 -3.97 -1.00
CA VAL A 146 -9.21 -4.72 -0.80
C VAL A 146 -9.55 -6.19 -0.56
N ILE A 147 -9.11 -7.05 -1.47
CA ILE A 147 -9.37 -8.50 -1.44
C ILE A 147 -8.06 -9.22 -1.08
N SER A 148 -8.12 -10.18 -0.17
CA SER A 148 -6.93 -10.96 0.23
C SER A 148 -7.26 -12.40 0.62
N ASN A 149 -6.28 -13.30 0.55
CA ASN A 149 -6.36 -14.61 1.20
C ASN A 149 -5.87 -14.59 2.65
N VAL A 150 -5.37 -13.47 3.17
CA VAL A 150 -4.92 -13.33 4.56
C VAL A 150 -6.12 -12.98 5.44
N GLY A 151 -6.43 -13.84 6.42
CA GLY A 151 -7.66 -13.70 7.21
C GLY A 151 -7.54 -12.77 8.41
N THR A 152 -6.32 -12.50 8.85
CA THR A 152 -6.00 -11.65 10.00
C THR A 152 -5.67 -10.21 9.63
N TRP A 153 -5.63 -9.87 8.33
CA TRP A 153 -5.31 -8.52 7.89
C TRP A 153 -6.53 -7.60 8.00
N ASP A 154 -6.47 -6.64 8.93
CA ASP A 154 -7.54 -5.66 9.19
C ASP A 154 -7.85 -4.78 7.96
N GLY A 155 -6.90 -4.64 7.03
CA GLY A 155 -7.06 -3.86 5.80
C GLY A 155 -7.82 -4.55 4.68
N ALA A 156 -8.06 -5.88 4.78
CA ALA A 156 -8.83 -6.63 3.78
C ALA A 156 -10.33 -6.49 4.04
N ASP A 157 -11.07 -6.01 3.04
CA ASP A 157 -12.54 -5.93 3.09
C ASP A 157 -13.19 -7.29 2.86
N ILE A 158 -12.58 -8.10 1.98
CA ILE A 158 -13.10 -9.42 1.60
C ILE A 158 -11.96 -10.44 1.64
N VAL A 159 -12.15 -11.48 2.44
CA VAL A 159 -11.22 -12.61 2.50
C VAL A 159 -11.71 -13.72 1.58
N VAL A 160 -10.86 -14.14 0.64
CA VAL A 160 -11.13 -15.22 -0.32
C VAL A 160 -10.19 -16.40 -0.07
N ARG A 161 -10.66 -17.63 -0.24
CA ARG A 161 -9.84 -18.83 0.04
C ARG A 161 -9.62 -19.71 -1.19
N SER A 162 -10.20 -19.34 -2.33
CA SER A 162 -10.05 -20.08 -3.56
C SER A 162 -10.15 -19.21 -4.80
N MET A 163 -9.79 -19.79 -5.93
CA MET A 163 -9.94 -19.15 -7.23
C MET A 163 -11.41 -18.91 -7.58
N TYR A 164 -12.31 -19.83 -7.19
CA TYR A 164 -13.76 -19.61 -7.29
C TYR A 164 -14.20 -18.40 -6.48
N ASP A 165 -13.86 -18.34 -5.19
CA ASP A 165 -14.24 -17.22 -4.31
C ASP A 165 -13.77 -15.88 -4.90
N LEU A 166 -12.52 -15.84 -5.37
CA LEU A 166 -11.98 -14.64 -6.00
C LEU A 166 -12.79 -14.25 -7.24
N MET A 167 -13.02 -15.18 -8.17
CA MET A 167 -13.75 -14.86 -9.39
C MET A 167 -15.19 -14.43 -9.12
N ASP A 168 -15.87 -15.06 -8.16
CA ASP A 168 -17.22 -14.71 -7.75
C ASP A 168 -17.28 -13.28 -7.17
N VAL A 169 -16.34 -12.93 -6.29
CA VAL A 169 -16.20 -11.58 -5.72
C VAL A 169 -15.89 -10.55 -6.82
N LEU A 170 -15.00 -10.89 -7.76
CA LEU A 170 -14.65 -10.01 -8.86
C LEU A 170 -15.85 -9.74 -9.78
N LEU A 171 -16.67 -10.74 -10.08
CA LEU A 171 -17.87 -10.58 -10.91
C LEU A 171 -18.99 -9.84 -10.16
N THR A 172 -19.24 -10.21 -8.90
CA THR A 172 -20.26 -9.59 -8.04
C THR A 172 -20.04 -8.08 -7.87
N HIS A 173 -18.78 -7.66 -7.73
CA HIS A 173 -18.43 -6.25 -7.51
C HIS A 173 -17.82 -5.60 -8.75
N ARG A 174 -18.11 -6.09 -9.95
CA ARG A 174 -17.43 -5.73 -11.20
C ARG A 174 -17.20 -4.23 -11.44
N ASP A 175 -18.15 -3.39 -11.02
CA ASP A 175 -18.12 -1.95 -11.27
C ASP A 175 -17.39 -1.13 -10.18
N ARG A 176 -16.82 -1.78 -9.16
CA ARG A 176 -16.03 -1.14 -8.10
C ARG A 176 -14.54 -1.39 -8.29
N PRO A 177 -13.68 -0.38 -8.04
CA PRO A 177 -12.24 -0.58 -8.06
C PRO A 177 -11.85 -1.56 -6.96
N LYS A 178 -10.89 -2.44 -7.26
CA LYS A 178 -10.38 -3.44 -6.32
C LYS A 178 -8.87 -3.58 -6.39
N THR A 179 -8.29 -3.97 -5.27
CA THR A 179 -6.97 -4.60 -5.24
C THR A 179 -7.11 -6.04 -4.78
N VAL A 180 -6.20 -6.91 -5.24
CA VAL A 180 -6.16 -8.32 -4.86
C VAL A 180 -4.77 -8.64 -4.34
N THR A 181 -4.65 -9.25 -3.16
CA THR A 181 -3.37 -9.75 -2.64
C THR A 181 -3.47 -11.23 -2.32
N ILE A 182 -2.59 -12.03 -2.92
CA ILE A 182 -2.43 -13.44 -2.59
C ILE A 182 -1.07 -13.61 -1.90
N ASP A 183 -1.10 -13.78 -0.59
CA ASP A 183 0.08 -14.13 0.21
C ASP A 183 0.37 -15.64 0.15
N GLU A 184 1.56 -16.04 0.59
CA GLU A 184 2.07 -17.40 0.52
C GLU A 184 2.13 -17.95 -0.92
N GLY A 185 2.38 -17.05 -1.87
CA GLY A 185 2.50 -17.39 -3.27
C GLY A 185 3.63 -18.37 -3.60
N SER A 186 4.65 -18.50 -2.76
CA SER A 186 5.64 -19.61 -2.88
C SER A 186 5.03 -20.99 -2.70
N THR A 187 3.96 -21.11 -1.91
CA THR A 187 3.21 -22.37 -1.78
C THR A 187 2.19 -22.46 -2.90
N HIS A 188 1.40 -21.42 -3.13
CA HIS A 188 0.22 -21.47 -4.00
C HIS A 188 0.54 -21.33 -5.50
N PHE A 189 1.67 -20.68 -5.83
CA PHE A 189 2.20 -20.51 -7.18
C PHE A 189 3.51 -21.29 -7.39
N ASP A 190 3.76 -22.33 -6.59
CA ASP A 190 4.91 -23.21 -6.82
C ASP A 190 4.85 -23.84 -8.21
N ALA A 191 5.86 -23.55 -9.04
CA ALA A 191 5.92 -24.01 -10.42
C ALA A 191 6.02 -25.54 -10.59
N ARG A 192 6.35 -26.27 -9.52
CA ARG A 192 6.46 -27.73 -9.55
C ARG A 192 5.13 -28.40 -9.24
N THR A 193 4.34 -27.79 -8.37
CA THR A 193 3.09 -28.34 -7.84
C THR A 193 1.88 -27.87 -8.64
N TYR A 194 1.76 -26.56 -8.90
CA TYR A 194 0.54 -25.94 -9.41
C TYR A 194 0.66 -25.40 -10.85
N ARG A 195 1.55 -25.98 -11.64
CA ARG A 195 1.82 -25.53 -13.02
C ARG A 195 0.56 -25.49 -13.89
N ARG A 196 -0.31 -26.50 -13.76
CA ARG A 196 -1.52 -26.61 -14.60
C ARG A 196 -2.55 -25.57 -14.16
N GLU A 197 -2.72 -25.40 -12.86
CA GLU A 197 -3.68 -24.52 -12.22
C GLU A 197 -3.34 -23.05 -12.51
N VAL A 198 -2.07 -22.66 -12.34
CA VAL A 198 -1.62 -21.30 -12.68
C VAL A 198 -1.80 -21.01 -14.18
N ALA A 199 -1.54 -21.98 -15.06
CA ALA A 199 -1.70 -21.81 -16.50
C ALA A 199 -3.17 -21.77 -16.95
N SER A 200 -4.04 -22.57 -16.33
CA SER A 200 -5.44 -22.74 -16.75
C SER A 200 -6.44 -21.85 -16.01
N GLN A 201 -6.12 -21.40 -14.80
CA GLN A 201 -7.00 -20.57 -13.98
C GLN A 201 -6.43 -19.16 -13.80
N TRP A 202 -5.25 -19.02 -13.19
CA TRP A 202 -4.69 -17.70 -12.84
C TRP A 202 -4.33 -16.83 -14.03
N THR A 203 -3.54 -17.36 -14.96
CA THR A 203 -3.06 -16.63 -16.14
C THR A 203 -4.21 -16.08 -16.99
N PRO A 204 -5.25 -16.87 -17.33
CA PRO A 204 -6.40 -16.33 -18.07
C PRO A 204 -7.24 -15.37 -17.23
N ALA A 205 -7.31 -15.52 -15.90
CA ALA A 205 -8.03 -14.61 -15.02
C ALA A 205 -7.36 -13.23 -14.93
N ILE A 206 -6.05 -13.16 -14.66
CA ILE A 206 -5.31 -11.88 -14.61
C ILE A 206 -5.52 -11.06 -15.89
N LYS A 207 -5.51 -11.70 -17.06
CA LYS A 207 -5.73 -11.02 -18.34
C LYS A 207 -7.12 -10.36 -18.47
N ARG A 208 -8.04 -10.70 -17.57
CA ARG A 208 -9.41 -10.17 -17.49
C ARG A 208 -9.62 -9.22 -16.31
N PHE A 209 -8.71 -9.20 -15.33
CA PHE A 209 -8.83 -8.44 -14.08
C PHE A 209 -9.12 -6.95 -14.28
N SER A 210 -8.46 -6.28 -15.23
CA SER A 210 -8.76 -4.88 -15.54
C SER A 210 -10.20 -4.65 -16.02
N LYS A 211 -10.82 -5.63 -16.69
CA LYS A 211 -12.23 -5.57 -17.13
C LYS A 211 -13.23 -5.88 -16.01
N LEU A 212 -12.72 -6.33 -14.86
CA LEU A 212 -13.45 -6.69 -13.64
C LEU A 212 -13.21 -5.69 -12.50
N GLY A 213 -12.67 -4.51 -12.83
CA GLY A 213 -12.41 -3.44 -11.88
C GLY A 213 -11.19 -3.65 -10.98
N VAL A 214 -10.29 -4.59 -11.31
CA VAL A 214 -9.05 -4.77 -10.54
C VAL A 214 -8.01 -3.80 -11.06
N GLU A 215 -7.54 -2.94 -10.16
CA GLU A 215 -6.52 -1.92 -10.42
C GLU A 215 -5.12 -2.47 -10.18
N SER A 216 -4.96 -3.26 -9.11
CA SER A 216 -3.72 -3.97 -8.81
C SER A 216 -3.94 -5.38 -8.28
N VAL A 217 -3.03 -6.28 -8.61
CA VAL A 217 -2.96 -7.64 -8.08
C VAL A 217 -1.54 -7.93 -7.59
N GLY A 218 -1.41 -8.40 -6.36
CA GLY A 218 -0.14 -8.73 -5.72
C GLY A 218 0.00 -10.21 -5.42
N ALA A 219 1.17 -10.79 -5.71
CA ALA A 219 1.55 -12.11 -5.25
C ALA A 219 2.88 -12.05 -4.49
N ILE A 220 2.97 -12.75 -3.36
CA ILE A 220 4.16 -12.74 -2.49
C ILE A 220 4.83 -14.12 -2.48
N GLY A 221 6.08 -14.23 -2.93
CA GLY A 221 6.87 -15.46 -2.89
C GLY A 221 7.99 -15.42 -1.84
N HIS A 222 8.42 -16.59 -1.36
CA HIS A 222 9.61 -16.73 -0.50
C HIS A 222 10.93 -16.42 -1.20
N THR A 223 11.09 -16.83 -2.45
CA THR A 223 12.24 -16.46 -3.26
C THR A 223 11.80 -16.26 -4.70
N GLY A 224 12.61 -15.57 -5.49
CA GLY A 224 12.36 -15.49 -6.91
C GLY A 224 12.36 -16.83 -7.63
N LYS A 225 12.95 -17.88 -7.07
CA LYS A 225 12.96 -19.22 -7.66
C LYS A 225 11.60 -19.90 -7.61
N ASP A 226 10.86 -19.62 -6.55
CA ASP A 226 9.61 -20.32 -6.22
C ASP A 226 8.39 -19.65 -6.87
N VAL A 227 8.54 -18.40 -7.34
CA VAL A 227 7.49 -17.70 -8.08
C VAL A 227 7.31 -18.33 -9.45
N HIS A 228 6.06 -18.65 -9.81
CA HIS A 228 5.72 -19.20 -11.11
C HIS A 228 6.22 -18.30 -12.28
N PRO A 229 6.82 -18.86 -13.35
CA PRO A 229 7.28 -18.09 -14.51
C PRO A 229 6.21 -17.18 -15.12
N GLU A 230 4.97 -17.64 -15.22
CA GLU A 230 3.87 -16.80 -15.75
C GLU A 230 3.59 -15.58 -14.87
N GLN A 231 3.69 -15.69 -13.53
CA GLN A 231 3.52 -14.54 -12.64
C GLN A 231 4.64 -13.52 -12.87
N LYS A 232 5.89 -13.98 -13.04
CA LYS A 232 7.02 -13.10 -13.36
C LYS A 232 6.81 -12.34 -14.67
N ARG A 233 6.38 -13.03 -15.73
CA ARG A 233 6.09 -12.42 -17.05
C ARG A 233 5.00 -11.35 -17.01
N LEU A 234 4.02 -11.51 -16.10
CA LEU A 234 2.91 -10.58 -15.95
C LEU A 234 3.28 -9.39 -15.05
N SER A 235 4.40 -9.45 -14.32
CA SER A 235 4.78 -8.42 -13.36
C SER A 235 5.08 -7.10 -14.03
N THR A 236 4.45 -6.04 -13.55
CA THR A 236 4.69 -4.64 -13.98
C THR A 236 5.33 -3.80 -12.87
N LEU A 237 5.23 -4.28 -11.63
CA LEU A 237 5.93 -3.75 -10.48
C LEU A 237 6.45 -4.94 -9.67
N SER A 238 7.76 -5.01 -9.44
CA SER A 238 8.35 -6.07 -8.63
C SER A 238 9.09 -5.45 -7.46
N PHE A 239 9.12 -6.12 -6.32
CA PHE A 239 9.99 -5.74 -5.23
C PHE A 239 10.75 -6.93 -4.68
N TYR A 240 11.98 -6.68 -4.24
CA TYR A 240 12.82 -7.68 -3.61
C TYR A 240 13.31 -7.16 -2.26
N LYS A 241 13.09 -7.95 -1.20
CA LYS A 241 13.58 -7.64 0.15
C LYS A 241 14.76 -8.51 0.54
N THR A 242 15.91 -7.86 0.72
CA THR A 242 17.15 -8.47 1.22
C THR A 242 17.20 -8.49 2.74
N ALA A 243 16.65 -7.45 3.37
CA ALA A 243 16.55 -7.25 4.81
C ALA A 243 15.13 -6.79 5.21
N GLN A 244 14.89 -6.65 6.50
CA GLN A 244 13.57 -6.28 7.03
C GLN A 244 13.20 -4.83 6.70
N ASP A 245 14.16 -3.93 6.91
CA ASP A 245 14.09 -2.49 6.74
C ASP A 245 14.43 -2.01 5.32
N GLU A 246 14.85 -2.92 4.44
CA GLU A 246 15.29 -2.60 3.08
C GLU A 246 14.34 -3.20 2.03
N VAL A 247 14.02 -2.44 0.99
CA VAL A 247 13.30 -2.93 -0.19
C VAL A 247 13.82 -2.28 -1.46
N THR A 248 14.03 -3.06 -2.49
CA THR A 248 14.35 -2.55 -3.83
C THR A 248 13.18 -2.83 -4.77
N PHE A 249 12.75 -1.82 -5.52
CA PHE A 249 11.69 -1.93 -6.51
C PHE A 249 12.26 -2.05 -7.92
N TYR A 250 11.52 -2.70 -8.79
CA TYR A 250 11.92 -3.07 -10.13
C TYR A 250 10.72 -3.05 -11.07
N ARG A 251 10.96 -2.79 -12.36
CA ARG A 251 9.91 -2.80 -13.37
C ARG A 251 9.56 -4.20 -13.88
N ASP A 252 10.58 -5.04 -14.06
CA ASP A 252 10.43 -6.29 -14.79
C ASP A 252 10.92 -7.50 -13.98
N TRP A 253 10.33 -8.66 -14.24
CA TRP A 253 10.85 -9.93 -13.74
C TRP A 253 11.00 -10.95 -14.89
N PRO A 254 12.24 -11.24 -15.34
CA PRO A 254 12.47 -12.28 -16.33
C PRO A 254 12.03 -13.65 -15.81
N ASP A 255 11.35 -14.43 -16.63
CA ASP A 255 10.66 -15.65 -16.22
C ASP A 255 11.58 -16.77 -15.71
N ASP A 256 12.81 -16.79 -16.21
CA ASP A 256 13.89 -17.70 -15.83
C ASP A 256 14.84 -17.14 -14.77
N ALA A 257 14.63 -15.90 -14.30
CA ALA A 257 15.53 -15.25 -13.35
C ALA A 257 15.09 -15.40 -11.88
N ASP A 258 16.09 -15.55 -11.01
CA ASP A 258 15.93 -15.57 -9.55
C ASP A 258 15.68 -14.19 -8.96
N LYS A 259 15.99 -13.13 -9.71
CA LYS A 259 15.85 -11.73 -9.27
C LYS A 259 15.19 -10.89 -10.36
N PRO A 260 14.41 -9.88 -9.96
CA PRO A 260 13.86 -8.90 -10.89
C PRO A 260 14.95 -7.96 -11.44
N THR A 261 14.60 -7.21 -12.48
CA THR A 261 15.50 -6.30 -13.21
C THR A 261 14.81 -4.98 -13.53
N GLY A 262 15.60 -3.96 -13.91
CA GLY A 262 15.05 -2.62 -14.17
C GLY A 262 14.74 -1.90 -12.86
N GLU A 263 15.77 -1.73 -12.04
CA GLU A 263 15.68 -1.06 -10.73
C GLU A 263 15.02 0.31 -10.85
N LEU A 264 14.09 0.57 -9.93
CA LEU A 264 13.37 1.82 -9.78
C LEU A 264 13.96 2.64 -8.64
N PHE A 265 13.67 3.94 -8.63
CA PHE A 265 14.02 4.88 -7.55
C PHE A 265 15.52 5.07 -7.25
N GLY A 266 16.41 4.47 -8.06
CA GLY A 266 17.85 4.68 -7.99
C GLY A 266 18.55 3.92 -6.86
N GLY A 267 17.91 2.90 -6.31
CA GLY A 267 18.49 2.03 -5.29
C GLY A 267 17.46 1.41 -4.36
N SER A 268 17.98 0.70 -3.36
CA SER A 268 17.18 0.24 -2.23
C SER A 268 16.65 1.41 -1.41
N LEU A 269 15.39 1.28 -1.00
CA LEU A 269 14.73 2.16 -0.05
C LEU A 269 14.87 1.55 1.34
N VAL A 270 15.21 2.39 2.31
CA VAL A 270 15.45 2.00 3.70
C VAL A 270 14.40 2.66 4.58
N ASN A 271 13.89 1.93 5.58
CA ASN A 271 12.88 2.39 6.53
C ASN A 271 11.59 2.88 5.84
N LEU A 272 11.15 2.18 4.79
CA LEU A 272 9.82 2.40 4.23
C LEU A 272 8.78 2.21 5.34
N GLU A 273 7.78 3.08 5.38
CA GLU A 273 6.73 3.03 6.38
C GLU A 273 6.02 1.66 6.34
N PRO A 274 5.75 1.06 7.51
CA PRO A 274 4.99 -0.17 7.52
C PRO A 274 3.53 0.08 7.12
N THR A 275 2.82 -0.98 6.73
CA THR A 275 1.36 -0.86 6.59
C THR A 275 0.70 -0.36 7.89
N LEU A 276 -0.34 0.46 7.75
CA LEU A 276 -1.07 1.05 8.87
C LEU A 276 -1.95 0.01 9.59
N GLU A 277 -2.37 -1.01 8.85
CA GLU A 277 -3.30 -2.03 9.31
C GLU A 277 -2.58 -3.23 9.94
N LYS A 278 -3.21 -3.82 10.94
CA LYS A 278 -2.63 -4.97 11.65
C LYS A 278 -2.88 -6.25 10.87
N TYR A 279 -1.98 -7.20 11.05
CA TYR A 279 -2.11 -8.56 10.56
C TYR A 279 -1.23 -9.50 11.39
N ASP A 280 -1.52 -10.80 11.36
CA ASP A 280 -0.64 -11.81 11.93
C ASP A 280 0.38 -12.26 10.87
N PRO A 281 1.70 -12.06 11.07
CA PRO A 281 2.72 -12.54 10.14
C PRO A 281 2.74 -14.07 9.97
N ASP A 282 2.14 -14.82 10.90
CA ASP A 282 2.05 -16.28 10.87
C ASP A 282 0.67 -16.78 10.33
N ASP A 283 -0.15 -15.92 9.71
CA ASP A 283 -1.40 -16.33 9.06
C ASP A 283 -1.12 -17.39 7.98
N ALA A 284 -1.85 -18.50 8.02
CA ALA A 284 -1.66 -19.62 7.10
C ALA A 284 -2.04 -19.30 5.64
N ALA A 285 -2.83 -18.22 5.43
CA ALA A 285 -3.27 -17.72 4.13
C ALA A 285 -3.65 -18.83 3.11
N PRO A 286 -4.55 -19.78 3.45
CA PRO A 286 -4.90 -20.88 2.56
C PRO A 286 -5.48 -20.41 1.22
N TRP A 287 -5.19 -21.20 0.18
CA TRP A 287 -5.66 -20.99 -1.18
C TRP A 287 -5.99 -22.33 -1.84
N ALA A 288 -7.08 -22.37 -2.60
CA ALA A 288 -7.49 -23.54 -3.38
C ALA A 288 -7.63 -23.19 -4.87
N TRP A 289 -7.17 -24.11 -5.72
CA TRP A 289 -7.35 -24.07 -7.17
C TRP A 289 -8.54 -24.95 -7.57
N ASP A 290 -9.74 -24.38 -7.52
CA ASP A 290 -11.01 -25.11 -7.57
C ASP A 290 -11.87 -24.75 -8.79
N LEU A 291 -11.30 -24.16 -9.84
CA LEU A 291 -12.01 -23.97 -11.11
C LEU A 291 -11.76 -25.12 -12.11
N PRO A 292 -12.76 -25.47 -12.94
CA PRO A 292 -12.53 -26.31 -14.11
C PRO A 292 -11.45 -25.73 -15.02
N SER A 293 -10.54 -26.58 -15.52
CA SER A 293 -9.38 -26.12 -16.31
C SER A 293 -9.72 -25.51 -17.68
N ASP A 294 -10.96 -25.70 -18.12
CA ASP A 294 -11.53 -25.25 -19.39
C ASP A 294 -12.53 -24.09 -19.22
N LEU A 295 -12.85 -23.65 -17.99
CA LEU A 295 -13.80 -22.56 -17.73
C LEU A 295 -13.50 -21.31 -18.57
N PHE A 296 -12.23 -20.90 -18.65
CA PHE A 296 -11.82 -19.71 -19.41
C PHE A 296 -11.70 -19.91 -20.92
N GLN A 297 -11.91 -21.14 -21.41
CA GLN A 297 -11.97 -21.50 -22.84
C GLN A 297 -13.40 -21.51 -23.35
N GLU A 298 -14.40 -21.56 -22.46
CA GLU A 298 -15.80 -21.43 -22.81
C GLU A 298 -16.06 -20.06 -23.43
N GLN A 299 -16.93 -20.07 -24.43
CA GLN A 299 -17.36 -18.83 -25.09
C GLN A 299 -18.54 -18.26 -24.33
N PHE A 300 -18.43 -16.99 -23.97
CA PHE A 300 -19.50 -16.20 -23.37
C PHE A 300 -19.56 -14.85 -24.09
N GLU A 301 -20.77 -14.31 -24.24
CA GLU A 301 -21.04 -13.04 -24.91
C GLU A 301 -20.86 -11.85 -23.94
N ASP A 302 -21.17 -12.06 -22.66
CA ASP A 302 -21.07 -11.03 -21.62
C ASP A 302 -20.65 -11.59 -20.24
N TRP A 303 -20.46 -10.67 -19.28
CA TRP A 303 -19.98 -11.02 -17.95
C TRP A 303 -21.04 -11.65 -17.05
N GLU A 304 -22.33 -11.42 -17.32
CA GLU A 304 -23.41 -12.08 -16.58
C GLU A 304 -23.45 -13.56 -16.94
N GLU A 305 -23.36 -13.89 -18.23
CA GLU A 305 -23.24 -15.27 -18.71
C GLU A 305 -22.01 -15.98 -18.12
N PHE A 306 -20.85 -15.31 -18.09
CA PHE A 306 -19.66 -15.89 -17.47
C PHE A 306 -19.83 -16.15 -15.96
N HIS A 307 -20.58 -15.29 -15.25
CA HIS A 307 -20.86 -15.47 -13.83
C HIS A 307 -21.80 -16.66 -13.59
N GLU A 308 -22.80 -16.86 -14.45
CA GLU A 308 -23.67 -18.05 -14.40
C GLU A 308 -22.85 -19.34 -14.63
N LEU A 309 -21.96 -19.35 -15.64
CA LEU A 309 -21.06 -20.50 -15.89
C LEU A 309 -20.16 -20.82 -14.70
N LEU A 310 -19.64 -19.78 -14.02
CA LEU A 310 -18.86 -19.94 -12.80
C LEU A 310 -19.69 -20.61 -11.70
N ILE A 311 -20.90 -20.13 -11.43
CA ILE A 311 -21.79 -20.66 -10.39
C ILE A 311 -22.16 -22.13 -10.65
N ASP A 312 -22.48 -22.47 -11.91
CA ASP A 312 -22.79 -23.85 -12.31
C ASP A 312 -21.59 -24.78 -12.12
N SER A 313 -20.39 -24.28 -12.41
CA SER A 313 -19.14 -25.00 -12.19
C SER A 313 -18.84 -25.24 -10.71
N GLY A 314 -19.09 -24.24 -9.85
CA GLY A 314 -18.88 -24.33 -8.40
C GLY A 314 -19.83 -25.31 -7.70
N THR A 315 -21.01 -25.57 -8.27
CA THR A 315 -21.99 -26.53 -7.73
C THR A 315 -21.59 -28.00 -7.99
N THR A 316 -20.60 -28.23 -8.86
CA THR A 316 -20.22 -29.57 -9.36
C THR A 316 -18.98 -30.16 -8.67
N ILE A 317 -18.31 -29.41 -7.79
CA ILE A 317 -17.07 -29.79 -7.08
C ILE A 317 -17.37 -30.09 -5.61
#